data_AF-A0A542MET3-F1
#
_entry.id   AF-A0A542MET3-F1
#
_cell.length_a   1.000
_cell.length_b   1.000
_cell.length_c   1.000
_cell.angle_alpha   90.00
_cell.angle_beta   90.00
_cell.angle_gamma   90.00
#
_symmetry.space_group_name_H-M   'P 1'
#
loop_
_entity.id
_entity.type
_entity.pdbx_description
1 polymer ?
#
loop_
_entity_poly.entity_id
_entity_poly.type
_entity_poly.pdbx_seq_one_letter_code
_entity_poly.pdbx_strand_id
1 'polypeptide(L)'
;MRTLNWMRRLLPRLAFVRKQQAWNPTRRALILAAGLASLLAGGTAQADDLTRSNGGSSKWAATWATSIQAAYVAPTTPQGAAVPGFDPQPDLSFALPNATVNGASNQTFRMIVKPDLWGHTIRVRFSNVFGTRPVTFSHAAVALQAFQANIARGTSVPLRFRGNTSVTIPAGQQVFSDPVALPFVSDADADRFAGRNLAISFAVDGATGPASYHGSAFTTSYISAPNSGDQVLAEDDIAFPYSTTSWFFVSEVDVLVPRDTLVVVAFGDSITDGTFSTLNGNDRWANVMARQLHKRLGAKVSVVNAGIGGNGVVALRTGQPATQRVARDVIGLSGANLVVWLEGINDLGGGQLTPPPIIAGYRQVVTSLRSAGLGVIGATITSSYVPNGQVPANSPLAAVSPTLAAQYGNAQTDAYRRTLNRFILNSGLFDATADFDAVTTDPATGTLLAPYVPNSEGSAGDYLHPNRAGYQAMGVAAANAVSGWLARSAVTAGAR
;
A
#
# COMPACT_ATOMS: atom_id res chain seq x y z
N MET A 1 -18.56 -31.04 -71.87
CA MET A 1 -19.62 -30.15 -72.43
C MET A 1 -20.65 -29.94 -71.33
N ARG A 2 -21.02 -28.77 -70.81
CA ARG A 2 -20.74 -27.33 -70.94
C ARG A 2 -21.10 -26.78 -69.52
N THR A 3 -20.30 -26.00 -68.79
CA THR A 3 -20.33 -24.51 -68.76
C THR A 3 -21.75 -23.93 -68.98
N LEU A 4 -22.30 -22.98 -68.21
CA LEU A 4 -21.78 -21.94 -67.32
C LEU A 4 -22.99 -21.18 -66.71
N ASN A 5 -22.82 -20.54 -65.53
CA ASN A 5 -23.33 -19.19 -65.15
C ASN A 5 -24.85 -18.91 -64.97
N TRP A 6 -25.35 -17.98 -64.14
CA TRP A 6 -24.79 -17.02 -63.16
C TRP A 6 -25.95 -16.41 -62.31
N MET A 7 -25.63 -16.11 -61.05
CA MET A 7 -26.04 -14.98 -60.18
C MET A 7 -27.38 -14.22 -60.37
N ARG A 8 -28.18 -14.12 -59.29
CA ARG A 8 -28.50 -12.84 -58.58
C ARG A 8 -29.29 -13.03 -57.25
N ARG A 9 -28.70 -12.50 -56.16
CA ARG A 9 -29.25 -11.66 -55.05
C ARG A 9 -30.44 -12.15 -54.18
N LEU A 10 -30.21 -12.27 -52.85
CA LEU A 10 -30.68 -11.34 -51.79
C LEU A 10 -30.40 -11.91 -50.35
N LEU A 11 -29.75 -11.10 -49.51
CA LEU A 11 -29.54 -11.25 -48.05
C LEU A 11 -30.78 -10.74 -47.25
N PRO A 12 -30.81 -10.75 -45.89
CA PRO A 12 -30.35 -11.73 -44.88
C PRO A 12 -31.40 -11.99 -43.75
N ARG A 13 -31.19 -13.01 -42.89
CA ARG A 13 -31.63 -12.97 -41.47
C ARG A 13 -30.95 -14.06 -40.60
N LEU A 14 -30.13 -13.57 -39.66
CA LEU A 14 -29.94 -13.97 -38.25
C LEU A 14 -29.75 -15.45 -37.88
N ALA A 15 -28.52 -15.80 -37.48
CA ALA A 15 -28.26 -16.78 -36.41
C ALA A 15 -27.07 -16.31 -35.56
N PHE A 16 -27.34 -16.03 -34.28
CA PHE A 16 -26.35 -15.65 -33.26
C PHE A 16 -25.60 -16.90 -32.79
N VAL A 17 -24.27 -16.90 -32.88
CA VAL A 17 -23.40 -17.97 -32.36
C VAL A 17 -22.83 -17.55 -31.01
N ARG A 18 -23.15 -18.32 -29.96
CA ARG A 18 -22.42 -18.32 -28.67
C ARG A 18 -21.00 -18.85 -28.91
N LYS A 19 -19.96 -18.07 -28.60
CA LYS A 19 -18.61 -18.59 -28.37
C LYS A 19 -18.31 -18.60 -26.87
N GLN A 20 -18.35 -19.79 -26.28
CA GLN A 20 -17.64 -20.09 -25.04
C GLN A 20 -16.17 -20.35 -25.42
N GLN A 21 -15.25 -19.53 -24.92
CA GLN A 21 -13.81 -19.86 -24.96
C GLN A 21 -13.49 -20.75 -23.76
N ALA A 22 -13.40 -22.05 -24.00
CA ALA A 22 -12.81 -23.00 -23.07
C ALA A 22 -11.30 -22.77 -22.99
N TRP A 23 -10.80 -22.57 -21.76
CA TRP A 23 -9.37 -22.41 -21.48
C TRP A 23 -8.69 -23.79 -21.42
N ASN A 24 -7.60 -23.94 -22.18
CA ASN A 24 -6.91 -25.21 -22.44
C ASN A 24 -6.10 -25.68 -21.20
N PRO A 25 -6.24 -26.93 -20.71
CA PRO A 25 -5.69 -27.38 -19.41
C PRO A 25 -4.18 -27.67 -19.38
N THR A 26 -3.45 -27.55 -20.49
CA THR A 26 -2.02 -27.89 -20.59
C THR A 26 -1.04 -26.76 -20.26
N ARG A 27 -1.51 -25.55 -19.92
CA ARG A 27 -0.64 -24.46 -19.39
C ARG A 27 -0.40 -24.50 -17.88
N ARG A 28 -1.01 -25.44 -17.15
CA ARG A 28 -0.78 -25.61 -15.70
C ARG A 28 0.60 -26.18 -15.36
N ALA A 29 1.28 -26.88 -16.26
CA ALA A 29 2.53 -27.58 -15.92
C ALA A 29 3.83 -26.75 -16.08
N LEU A 30 3.79 -25.59 -16.75
CA LEU A 30 4.99 -24.78 -17.02
C LEU A 30 5.11 -23.50 -16.17
N ILE A 31 4.07 -23.14 -15.41
CA ILE A 31 4.11 -22.04 -14.42
C ILE A 31 4.37 -22.57 -13.01
N LEU A 32 4.13 -23.85 -12.74
CA LEU A 32 4.39 -24.51 -11.46
C LEU A 32 5.86 -24.91 -11.23
N ALA A 33 6.69 -24.93 -12.27
CA ALA A 33 8.11 -25.32 -12.17
C ALA A 33 9.08 -24.13 -11.99
N ALA A 34 8.64 -22.88 -12.22
CA ALA A 34 9.46 -21.67 -11.98
C ALA A 34 9.25 -21.06 -10.58
N GLY A 35 8.27 -21.56 -9.81
CA GLY A 35 7.91 -21.03 -8.49
C GLY A 35 8.60 -21.69 -7.29
N LEU A 36 9.42 -22.73 -7.49
CA LEU A 36 10.09 -23.45 -6.39
C LEU A 36 11.61 -23.31 -6.34
N ALA A 37 12.25 -22.63 -7.31
CA ALA A 37 13.71 -22.53 -7.39
C ALA A 37 14.31 -21.15 -6.99
N SER A 38 13.50 -20.22 -6.49
CA SER A 38 13.99 -18.91 -5.99
C SER A 38 13.98 -18.79 -4.46
N LEU A 39 13.58 -19.86 -3.76
CA LEU A 39 13.42 -19.87 -2.30
C LEU A 39 14.71 -20.15 -1.50
N LEU A 40 15.88 -20.22 -2.15
CA LEU A 40 17.17 -20.44 -1.46
C LEU A 40 18.31 -19.52 -1.93
N ALA A 41 18.01 -18.46 -2.68
CA ALA A 41 18.97 -17.38 -2.98
C ALA A 41 18.38 -16.01 -2.65
N GLY A 42 17.43 -15.95 -1.72
CA GLY A 42 17.19 -14.75 -0.94
C GLY A 42 18.47 -14.52 -0.15
N GLY A 43 19.39 -13.75 -0.73
CA GLY A 43 20.40 -13.05 0.04
C GLY A 43 19.63 -12.46 1.20
N THR A 44 19.90 -12.98 2.40
CA THR A 44 19.58 -12.28 3.62
C THR A 44 19.97 -10.84 3.35
N ALA A 45 18.99 -9.95 3.24
CA ALA A 45 19.24 -8.57 3.53
C ALA A 45 19.68 -8.61 4.99
N GLN A 46 20.98 -8.85 5.21
CA GLN A 46 21.62 -8.65 6.47
C GLN A 46 21.32 -7.18 6.75
N ALA A 47 20.34 -6.97 7.61
CA ALA A 47 20.19 -5.75 8.37
C ALA A 47 21.40 -5.66 9.31
N ASP A 48 22.60 -5.56 8.75
CA ASP A 48 23.82 -5.25 9.45
C ASP A 48 24.56 -4.26 8.56
N ASP A 49 24.31 -2.97 8.82
CA ASP A 49 25.43 -2.12 9.18
C ASP A 49 24.94 -0.86 9.93
N LEU A 50 25.64 -0.53 11.02
CA LEU A 50 25.47 0.57 11.98
C LEU A 50 24.63 0.37 13.27
N THR A 51 24.31 -0.86 13.69
CA THR A 51 23.97 -1.09 15.13
C THR A 51 25.19 -0.97 16.06
N ARG A 52 26.39 -0.72 15.51
CA ARG A 52 27.62 -0.42 16.25
C ARG A 52 28.21 0.95 15.89
N SER A 53 27.47 2.02 16.15
CA SER A 53 28.11 3.32 16.40
C SER A 53 27.42 3.97 17.61
N ASN A 54 28.23 4.27 18.64
CA ASN A 54 27.85 4.78 19.97
C ASN A 54 27.02 3.83 20.88
N GLY A 55 27.60 2.70 21.30
CA GLY A 55 27.20 2.05 22.55
C GLY A 55 25.80 1.40 22.60
N GLY A 56 25.26 0.90 21.48
CA GLY A 56 24.07 0.03 21.47
C GLY A 56 22.73 0.72 21.81
N SER A 57 22.67 2.05 21.76
CA SER A 57 21.53 2.87 22.20
C SER A 57 20.52 3.22 21.10
N SER A 58 20.86 3.05 19.82
CA SER A 58 20.01 3.42 18.67
C SER A 58 19.72 2.24 17.73
N LYS A 59 18.65 2.36 16.94
CA LYS A 59 18.28 1.45 15.85
C LYS A 59 17.69 2.20 14.67
N TRP A 60 17.69 1.57 13.50
CA TRP A 60 16.86 2.01 12.38
C TRP A 60 15.40 1.66 12.65
N ALA A 61 14.51 2.63 12.41
CA ALA A 61 13.07 2.44 12.47
C ALA A 61 12.42 2.99 11.20
N ALA A 62 11.55 2.20 10.58
CA ALA A 62 10.70 2.67 9.50
C ALA A 62 9.82 3.82 10.03
N THR A 63 9.96 5.01 9.44
CA THR A 63 9.12 6.20 9.73
C THR A 63 8.07 6.42 8.66
N TRP A 64 8.32 5.91 7.47
CA TRP A 64 7.32 5.81 6.41
C TRP A 64 7.59 4.52 5.64
N ALA A 65 6.54 3.84 5.23
CA ALA A 65 6.63 2.70 4.34
C ALA A 65 5.39 2.64 3.45
N THR A 66 5.53 1.91 2.35
CA THR A 66 4.42 1.50 1.49
C THR A 66 4.69 0.13 0.90
N SER A 67 3.63 -0.59 0.54
CA SER A 67 3.74 -1.89 -0.11
C SER A 67 3.69 -1.75 -1.61
N ILE A 68 4.82 -2.01 -2.27
CA ILE A 68 4.84 -2.10 -3.74
C ILE A 68 3.96 -3.28 -4.15
N GLN A 69 2.97 -3.02 -5.00
CA GLN A 69 1.92 -4.00 -5.30
C GLN A 69 2.11 -4.69 -6.67
N ALA A 70 2.72 -3.99 -7.63
CA ALA A 70 2.93 -4.50 -8.98
C ALA A 70 3.93 -3.63 -9.75
N ALA A 71 4.15 -3.97 -11.01
CA ALA A 71 4.65 -3.03 -12.00
C ALA A 71 3.49 -2.25 -12.63
N TYR A 72 3.67 -0.96 -12.82
CA TYR A 72 2.66 -0.07 -13.38
C TYR A 72 2.42 -0.38 -14.85
N VAL A 73 1.14 -0.55 -15.17
CA VAL A 73 0.64 -0.72 -16.53
C VAL A 73 -0.44 0.34 -16.73
N ALA A 74 -0.36 1.10 -17.81
CA ALA A 74 -1.38 2.09 -18.11
C ALA A 74 -2.74 1.38 -18.30
N PRO A 75 -3.85 1.97 -17.82
CA PRO A 75 -5.18 1.41 -18.03
C PRO A 75 -5.46 1.22 -19.53
N THR A 76 -5.89 0.02 -19.93
CA THR A 76 -6.12 -0.32 -21.35
C THR A 76 -7.52 0.05 -21.86
N THR A 77 -8.40 0.57 -21.01
CA THR A 77 -9.77 0.96 -21.38
C THR A 77 -10.17 2.29 -20.74
N PRO A 78 -11.04 3.09 -21.38
CA PRO A 78 -11.69 4.24 -20.76
C PRO A 78 -12.50 3.89 -19.50
N GLN A 79 -12.93 2.63 -19.34
CA GLN A 79 -13.57 2.12 -18.11
C GLN A 79 -12.57 1.79 -16.98
N GLY A 80 -11.28 1.71 -17.29
CA GLY A 80 -10.17 1.70 -16.33
C GLY A 80 -9.59 3.09 -16.05
N ALA A 81 -10.17 4.15 -16.65
CA ALA A 81 -9.96 5.51 -16.17
C ALA A 81 -10.42 5.58 -14.71
N ALA A 82 -9.79 6.44 -13.90
CA ALA A 82 -10.21 6.76 -12.55
C ALA A 82 -11.74 6.81 -12.46
N VAL A 83 -12.37 5.80 -11.85
CA VAL A 83 -13.80 5.85 -11.61
C VAL A 83 -13.99 7.00 -10.62
N PRO A 84 -14.74 8.06 -10.99
CA PRO A 84 -14.87 9.24 -10.15
C PRO A 84 -15.25 8.82 -8.72
N GLY A 85 -14.36 9.10 -7.77
CA GLY A 85 -14.53 8.77 -6.36
C GLY A 85 -13.70 7.59 -5.82
N PHE A 86 -13.17 6.67 -6.65
CA PHE A 86 -12.48 5.45 -6.16
C PHE A 86 -10.94 5.55 -6.12
N ASP A 87 -10.33 6.05 -7.20
CA ASP A 87 -8.89 6.34 -7.27
C ASP A 87 -8.67 7.72 -7.91
N PRO A 88 -8.08 8.70 -7.21
CA PRO A 88 -7.84 10.04 -7.75
C PRO A 88 -6.68 10.11 -8.76
N GLN A 89 -6.14 8.98 -9.21
CA GLN A 89 -5.00 8.91 -10.15
C GLN A 89 -5.23 9.71 -11.44
N PRO A 90 -4.41 10.75 -11.71
CA PRO A 90 -4.42 11.46 -12.99
C PRO A 90 -4.03 10.54 -14.15
N ASP A 91 -4.45 10.91 -15.36
CA ASP A 91 -3.96 10.25 -16.58
C ASP A 91 -2.44 10.41 -16.70
N LEU A 92 -1.72 9.29 -16.54
CA LEU A 92 -0.27 9.26 -16.65
C LEU A 92 0.23 9.05 -18.09
N SER A 93 -0.64 9.03 -19.10
CA SER A 93 -0.22 8.87 -20.51
C SER A 93 0.75 9.98 -20.96
N PHE A 94 0.70 11.17 -20.36
CA PHE A 94 1.65 12.25 -20.65
C PHE A 94 3.00 12.07 -19.94
N ALA A 95 2.98 11.57 -18.70
CA ALA A 95 4.18 11.36 -17.90
C ALA A 95 4.90 10.03 -18.24
N LEU A 96 4.15 9.03 -18.69
CA LEU A 96 4.57 7.65 -18.96
C LEU A 96 3.88 7.12 -20.24
N PRO A 97 4.14 7.74 -21.42
CA PRO A 97 3.41 7.43 -22.67
C PRO A 97 3.51 5.98 -23.13
N ASN A 98 4.57 5.28 -22.72
CA ASN A 98 4.79 3.87 -23.02
C ASN A 98 5.00 3.05 -21.74
N ALA A 99 4.16 3.27 -20.73
CA ALA A 99 4.27 2.66 -19.40
C ALA A 99 4.54 1.13 -19.44
N THR A 100 3.84 0.40 -20.31
CA THR A 100 3.95 -1.07 -20.43
C THR A 100 5.27 -1.55 -21.05
N VAL A 101 5.97 -0.70 -21.81
CA VAL A 101 7.17 -1.10 -22.57
C VAL A 101 8.42 -0.41 -22.03
N ASN A 102 8.39 0.91 -21.95
CA ASN A 102 9.53 1.73 -21.54
C ASN A 102 9.41 2.18 -20.08
N GLY A 103 8.19 2.26 -19.53
CA GLY A 103 7.97 2.91 -18.24
C GLY A 103 8.34 4.39 -18.31
N ALA A 104 9.22 4.80 -17.40
CA ALA A 104 9.83 6.13 -17.45
C ALA A 104 10.99 6.17 -18.45
N SER A 105 11.37 7.34 -18.95
CA SER A 105 12.52 7.49 -19.85
C SER A 105 13.27 8.78 -19.57
N ASN A 106 14.50 8.68 -19.05
CA ASN A 106 15.40 9.82 -18.81
C ASN A 106 14.69 11.00 -18.11
N GLN A 107 14.05 10.75 -16.98
CA GLN A 107 13.17 11.71 -16.31
C GLN A 107 13.28 11.57 -14.79
N THR A 108 12.81 12.58 -14.07
CA THR A 108 12.91 12.69 -12.62
C THR A 108 11.55 12.48 -11.97
N PHE A 109 11.55 11.72 -10.88
CA PHE A 109 10.40 11.53 -10.00
C PHE A 109 10.62 12.34 -8.72
N ARG A 110 9.54 12.88 -8.15
CA ARG A 110 9.51 13.52 -6.83
C ARG A 110 8.36 12.93 -6.02
N MET A 111 8.68 11.93 -5.21
CA MET A 111 7.74 11.21 -4.37
C MET A 111 7.57 11.96 -3.06
N ILE A 112 6.36 12.41 -2.77
CA ILE A 112 6.02 13.10 -1.53
C ILE A 112 5.56 12.05 -0.52
N VAL A 113 6.24 11.98 0.62
CA VAL A 113 5.94 11.06 1.71
C VAL A 113 5.78 11.83 3.01
N LYS A 114 5.03 11.26 3.96
CA LYS A 114 4.87 11.83 5.30
C LYS A 114 5.54 10.89 6.31
N PRO A 115 6.78 11.18 6.74
CA PRO A 115 7.38 10.50 7.87
C PRO A 115 6.51 10.65 9.12
N ASP A 116 6.34 9.58 9.89
CA ASP A 116 5.66 9.61 11.18
C ASP A 116 6.57 10.19 12.29
N LEU A 117 7.85 9.83 12.23
CA LEU A 117 8.94 10.40 13.02
C LEU A 117 9.94 11.14 12.13
N TRP A 118 10.46 12.25 12.64
CA TRP A 118 11.63 12.92 12.08
C TRP A 118 12.88 12.55 12.88
N GLY A 119 14.05 12.80 12.30
CA GLY A 119 15.32 12.59 12.98
C GLY A 119 16.48 13.13 12.17
N HIS A 120 17.63 13.24 12.83
CA HIS A 120 18.83 13.83 12.22
C HIS A 120 19.43 12.98 11.11
N THR A 121 19.21 11.66 11.13
CA THR A 121 19.80 10.75 10.16
C THR A 121 18.73 9.84 9.60
N ILE A 122 18.63 9.82 8.27
CA ILE A 122 17.68 8.97 7.54
C ILE A 122 18.38 8.14 6.47
N ARG A 123 17.68 7.13 5.95
CA ARG A 123 18.00 6.45 4.70
C ARG A 123 16.70 6.08 3.97
N VAL A 124 16.77 5.93 2.65
CA VAL A 124 15.60 5.65 1.81
C VAL A 124 15.77 4.30 1.13
N ARG A 125 14.75 3.43 1.19
CA ARG A 125 14.71 2.19 0.43
C ARG A 125 14.05 2.41 -0.92
N PHE A 126 14.82 2.16 -1.96
CA PHE A 126 14.35 2.09 -3.33
C PHE A 126 14.10 0.65 -3.74
N SER A 127 13.11 0.43 -4.63
CA SER A 127 12.57 -0.88 -4.93
C SER A 127 12.26 -1.07 -6.41
N ASN A 128 12.81 -2.16 -6.97
CA ASN A 128 12.53 -2.65 -8.31
C ASN A 128 11.96 -4.08 -8.27
N VAL A 129 11.23 -4.42 -7.20
CA VAL A 129 10.79 -5.80 -6.90
C VAL A 129 9.84 -6.41 -7.93
N PHE A 130 9.08 -5.60 -8.66
CA PHE A 130 8.23 -6.07 -9.76
C PHE A 130 8.75 -5.62 -11.13
N GLY A 131 9.92 -4.97 -11.18
CA GLY A 131 10.53 -4.58 -12.44
C GLY A 131 10.92 -5.78 -13.28
N THR A 132 10.92 -5.58 -14.60
CA THR A 132 11.27 -6.62 -15.57
C THR A 132 12.70 -6.51 -16.11
N ARG A 133 13.43 -5.44 -15.72
CA ARG A 133 14.82 -5.17 -16.07
C ARG A 133 15.50 -4.31 -14.99
N PRO A 134 16.83 -4.19 -14.97
CA PRO A 134 17.52 -3.26 -14.08
C PRO A 134 17.08 -1.81 -14.31
N VAL A 135 16.99 -1.02 -13.23
CA VAL A 135 16.73 0.42 -13.27
C VAL A 135 17.91 1.17 -12.68
N THR A 136 18.34 2.25 -13.34
CA THR A 136 19.42 3.11 -12.84
C THR A 136 18.84 4.43 -12.34
N PHE A 137 19.22 4.82 -11.12
CA PHE A 137 19.02 6.17 -10.62
C PHE A 137 20.37 6.87 -10.63
N SER A 138 20.52 7.88 -11.48
CA SER A 138 21.80 8.60 -11.66
C SER A 138 22.07 9.59 -10.53
N HIS A 139 21.00 10.09 -9.91
CA HIS A 139 21.03 11.04 -8.81
C HIS A 139 19.75 10.89 -7.98
N ALA A 140 19.86 11.02 -6.67
CA ALA A 140 18.72 11.13 -5.77
C ALA A 140 19.00 12.13 -4.64
N ALA A 141 17.96 12.76 -4.12
CA ALA A 141 18.03 13.69 -3.00
C ALA A 141 16.74 13.65 -2.19
N VAL A 142 16.83 14.12 -0.95
CA VAL A 142 15.68 14.39 -0.09
C VAL A 142 15.60 15.86 0.24
N ALA A 143 14.39 16.38 0.41
CA ALA A 143 14.19 17.76 0.82
C ALA A 143 12.90 17.90 1.63
N LEU A 144 12.79 18.98 2.41
CA LEU A 144 11.54 19.33 3.06
C LEU A 144 10.57 19.86 2.00
N GLN A 145 9.36 19.30 1.89
CA GLN A 145 8.36 19.85 0.97
C GLN A 145 7.93 21.24 1.45
N ALA A 146 7.86 22.20 0.52
CA ALA A 146 7.22 23.49 0.75
C ALA A 146 5.72 23.37 0.47
N PHE A 147 5.34 23.18 -0.79
CA PHE A 147 3.99 22.93 -1.26
C PHE A 147 4.04 22.39 -2.68
N GLN A 148 3.06 21.57 -3.08
CA GLN A 148 3.07 20.89 -4.38
C GLN A 148 4.44 20.22 -4.67
N ALA A 149 5.00 20.40 -5.88
CA ALA A 149 6.33 19.89 -6.19
C ALA A 149 7.45 20.74 -5.58
N ASN A 150 7.17 21.96 -5.10
CA ASN A 150 8.18 22.87 -4.55
C ASN A 150 8.80 22.30 -3.27
N ILE A 151 10.11 22.45 -3.16
CA ILE A 151 10.88 22.09 -1.95
C ILE A 151 11.35 23.35 -1.23
N ALA A 152 11.51 23.27 0.09
CA ALA A 152 12.00 24.38 0.87
C ALA A 152 13.47 24.67 0.51
N ARG A 153 13.76 25.92 0.15
CA ARG A 153 15.09 26.37 -0.26
C ARG A 153 16.16 25.98 0.75
N GLY A 154 17.27 25.44 0.26
CA GLY A 154 18.40 25.03 1.10
C GLY A 154 18.17 23.79 1.97
N THR A 155 17.08 23.05 1.75
CA THR A 155 16.82 21.77 2.44
C THR A 155 17.15 20.53 1.61
N SER A 156 17.59 20.71 0.36
CA SER A 156 17.97 19.58 -0.49
C SER A 156 19.26 18.94 -0.01
N VAL A 157 19.20 17.63 0.24
CA VAL A 157 20.30 16.80 0.71
C VAL A 157 20.47 15.61 -0.24
N PRO A 158 21.60 15.51 -0.98
CA PRO A 158 21.86 14.41 -1.89
C PRO A 158 21.98 13.07 -1.16
N LEU A 159 21.37 12.03 -1.74
CA LEU A 159 21.54 10.64 -1.32
C LEU A 159 22.75 10.02 -2.03
N ARG A 160 23.34 9.02 -1.37
CA ARG A 160 24.47 8.23 -1.89
C ARG A 160 24.17 6.74 -1.80
N PHE A 161 24.90 5.96 -2.57
CA PHE A 161 24.81 4.50 -2.60
C PHE A 161 26.22 3.92 -2.59
N ARG A 162 26.66 3.47 -1.42
CA ARG A 162 28.04 3.04 -1.15
C ARG A 162 29.04 4.12 -1.58
N GLY A 163 28.75 5.37 -1.25
CA GLY A 163 29.54 6.57 -1.60
C GLY A 163 29.26 7.16 -2.99
N ASN A 164 28.58 6.43 -3.88
CA ASN A 164 28.32 6.88 -5.26
C ASN A 164 27.04 7.72 -5.35
N THR A 165 26.95 8.62 -6.34
CA THR A 165 25.69 9.34 -6.66
C THR A 165 24.65 8.45 -7.32
N SER A 166 25.11 7.42 -8.04
CA SER A 166 24.30 6.57 -8.89
C SER A 166 24.19 5.15 -8.33
N VAL A 167 23.06 4.50 -8.61
CA VAL A 167 22.82 3.08 -8.31
C VAL A 167 22.02 2.43 -9.42
N THR A 168 22.39 1.19 -9.77
CA THR A 168 21.56 0.31 -10.61
C THR A 168 20.95 -0.79 -9.74
N ILE A 169 19.62 -0.86 -9.73
CA ILE A 169 18.85 -1.85 -8.97
C ILE A 169 18.39 -2.95 -9.94
N PRO A 170 18.87 -4.20 -9.80
CA PRO A 170 18.41 -5.30 -10.63
C PRO A 170 16.90 -5.54 -10.49
N ALA A 171 16.30 -6.19 -11.49
CA ALA A 171 14.92 -6.66 -11.41
C ALA A 171 14.73 -7.57 -10.19
N GLY A 172 13.64 -7.38 -9.45
CA GLY A 172 13.34 -8.16 -8.25
C GLY A 172 14.07 -7.71 -6.97
N GLN A 173 14.90 -6.67 -7.05
CA GLN A 173 15.76 -6.24 -5.93
C GLN A 173 15.34 -4.90 -5.32
N GLN A 174 15.91 -4.60 -4.15
CA GLN A 174 15.77 -3.35 -3.42
C GLN A 174 17.13 -2.89 -2.92
N VAL A 175 17.28 -1.59 -2.64
CA VAL A 175 18.50 -1.03 -2.08
C VAL A 175 18.17 0.13 -1.14
N PHE A 176 18.86 0.20 0.00
CA PHE A 176 18.86 1.41 0.81
C PHE A 176 19.92 2.39 0.28
N SER A 177 19.62 3.69 0.35
CA SER A 177 20.67 4.71 0.31
C SER A 177 21.60 4.56 1.51
N ASP A 178 22.78 5.16 1.40
CA ASP A 178 23.62 5.42 2.56
C ASP A 178 22.86 6.30 3.57
N PRO A 179 23.18 6.18 4.87
CA PRO A 179 22.69 7.11 5.89
C PRO A 179 23.09 8.55 5.55
N VAL A 180 22.14 9.47 5.68
CA VAL A 180 22.37 10.89 5.41
C VAL A 180 21.87 11.76 6.55
N ALA A 181 22.66 12.75 6.92
CA ALA A 181 22.25 13.75 7.90
C ALA A 181 21.26 14.75 7.26
N LEU A 182 20.25 15.18 8.00
CA LEU A 182 19.32 16.24 7.61
C LEU A 182 19.66 17.53 8.38
N PRO A 183 20.46 18.46 7.82
CA PRO A 183 20.93 19.63 8.56
C PRO A 183 19.80 20.58 8.97
N PHE A 184 18.68 20.53 8.26
CA PHE A 184 17.50 21.33 8.57
C PHE A 184 16.70 20.78 9.76
N VAL A 185 16.92 19.52 10.18
CA VAL A 185 16.35 18.92 11.39
C VAL A 185 17.32 19.17 12.54
N SER A 186 17.07 20.21 13.34
CA SER A 186 17.88 20.58 14.51
C SER A 186 17.36 19.99 15.82
N ASP A 187 16.07 19.70 15.86
CA ASP A 187 15.35 19.03 16.92
C ASP A 187 14.27 18.18 16.23
N ALA A 188 14.38 16.87 16.40
CA ALA A 188 13.53 15.88 15.76
C ALA A 188 12.08 15.94 16.27
N ASP A 189 11.89 16.40 17.50
CA ASP A 189 10.59 16.46 18.17
C ASP A 189 9.92 17.84 18.04
N ALA A 190 10.57 18.78 17.34
CA ALA A 190 10.05 20.13 17.19
C ALA A 190 8.74 20.16 16.40
N ASP A 191 7.74 20.87 16.93
CA ASP A 191 6.40 21.05 16.34
C ASP A 191 6.43 21.49 14.86
N ARG A 192 7.49 22.19 14.43
CA ARG A 192 7.66 22.63 13.03
C ARG A 192 7.74 21.49 12.02
N PHE A 193 8.03 20.27 12.46
CA PHE A 193 8.05 19.05 11.65
C PHE A 193 6.77 18.23 11.74
N ALA A 194 5.94 18.48 12.75
CA ALA A 194 4.65 17.79 12.89
C ALA A 194 3.80 18.03 11.64
N GLY A 195 3.45 16.94 10.95
CA GLY A 195 2.64 17.00 9.74
C GLY A 195 3.37 17.46 8.47
N ARG A 196 4.69 17.69 8.51
CA ARG A 196 5.47 18.01 7.31
C ARG A 196 5.75 16.78 6.46
N ASN A 197 5.92 17.01 5.18
CA ASN A 197 6.25 15.98 4.20
C ASN A 197 7.72 16.08 3.76
N LEU A 198 8.28 14.93 3.43
CA LEU A 198 9.57 14.78 2.79
C LEU A 198 9.36 14.57 1.29
N ALA A 199 10.07 15.35 0.47
CA ALA A 199 10.17 15.11 -0.96
C ALA A 199 11.39 14.23 -1.23
N ILE A 200 11.17 13.09 -1.89
CA ILE A 200 12.22 12.16 -2.34
C ILE A 200 12.31 12.30 -3.85
N SER A 201 13.37 12.92 -4.34
CA SER A 201 13.61 13.12 -5.77
C SER A 201 14.67 12.17 -6.29
N PHE A 202 14.43 11.56 -7.46
CA PHE A 202 15.41 10.69 -8.12
C PHE A 202 15.29 10.75 -9.65
N ALA A 203 16.42 10.84 -10.33
CA ALA A 203 16.52 10.86 -11.78
C ALA A 203 16.74 9.44 -12.30
N VAL A 204 15.83 8.98 -13.16
CA VAL A 204 15.96 7.71 -13.88
C VAL A 204 16.87 7.93 -15.09
N ASP A 205 17.86 7.07 -15.25
CA ASP A 205 18.69 6.98 -16.45
C ASP A 205 18.21 5.83 -17.36
N GLY A 206 17.92 6.15 -18.61
CA GLY A 206 17.36 5.22 -19.59
C GLY A 206 15.89 4.88 -19.36
N ALA A 207 15.47 3.77 -19.96
CA ALA A 207 14.10 3.25 -19.88
C ALA A 207 13.97 2.19 -18.77
N THR A 208 13.02 2.36 -17.86
CA THR A 208 12.85 1.44 -16.72
C THR A 208 12.17 0.12 -17.06
N GLY A 209 11.42 0.07 -18.17
CA GLY A 209 10.31 -0.87 -18.30
C GLY A 209 9.18 -0.54 -17.30
N PRO A 210 8.10 -1.34 -17.23
CA PRO A 210 7.03 -1.15 -16.26
C PRO A 210 7.55 -0.86 -14.84
N ALA A 211 7.20 0.30 -14.31
CA ALA A 211 7.77 0.82 -13.07
C ALA A 211 7.18 0.11 -11.84
N SER A 212 8.03 -0.38 -10.93
CA SER A 212 7.55 -0.89 -9.63
C SER A 212 6.83 0.24 -8.89
N TYR A 213 5.59 0.01 -8.47
CA TYR A 213 4.77 1.04 -7.85
C TYR A 213 3.83 0.52 -6.77
N HIS A 214 3.43 1.45 -5.91
CA HIS A 214 2.24 1.36 -5.09
C HIS A 214 1.18 2.31 -5.66
N GLY A 215 -0.02 1.78 -5.92
CA GLY A 215 -1.14 2.54 -6.47
C GLY A 215 -2.02 3.10 -5.36
N SER A 216 -2.93 4.02 -5.69
CA SER A 216 -3.89 4.57 -4.73
C SER A 216 -3.22 5.09 -3.44
N ALA A 217 -2.08 5.77 -3.58
CA ALA A 217 -1.31 6.32 -2.46
C ALA A 217 -2.04 7.42 -1.69
N PHE A 218 -3.17 7.94 -2.20
CA PHE A 218 -3.91 9.11 -1.68
C PHE A 218 -3.01 10.29 -1.27
N THR A 219 -1.88 10.43 -1.98
CA THR A 219 -0.86 11.46 -1.76
C THR A 219 -0.34 11.88 -3.13
N THR A 220 -0.39 13.17 -3.41
CA THR A 220 0.08 13.73 -4.68
C THR A 220 1.60 13.78 -4.71
N SER A 221 2.18 13.10 -5.70
CA SER A 221 3.59 13.14 -6.06
C SER A 221 3.75 13.63 -7.49
N TYR A 222 4.99 13.84 -7.93
CA TYR A 222 5.27 14.57 -9.17
C TYR A 222 6.29 13.87 -10.06
N ILE A 223 6.18 14.11 -11.36
CA ILE A 223 7.01 13.51 -12.40
C ILE A 223 7.39 14.59 -13.41
N SER A 224 8.66 14.67 -13.77
CA SER A 224 9.13 15.54 -14.84
C SER A 224 8.75 14.98 -16.22
N ALA A 225 8.93 15.79 -17.26
CA ALA A 225 8.64 15.33 -18.61
C ALA A 225 9.58 14.19 -19.07
N PRO A 226 9.10 13.23 -19.88
CA PRO A 226 9.97 12.24 -20.50
C PRO A 226 11.13 12.90 -21.23
N ASN A 227 12.34 12.38 -21.02
CA ASN A 227 13.59 12.90 -21.56
C ASN A 227 13.99 14.31 -21.09
N SER A 228 13.43 14.81 -19.98
CA SER A 228 13.86 16.08 -19.37
C SER A 228 15.17 15.97 -18.57
N GLY A 229 15.70 14.76 -18.39
CA GLY A 229 16.92 14.50 -17.63
C GLY A 229 16.77 14.67 -16.12
N ASP A 230 17.90 14.93 -15.47
CA ASP A 230 18.02 15.14 -14.03
C ASP A 230 17.47 16.52 -13.63
N GLN A 231 16.40 16.49 -12.83
CA GLN A 231 15.74 17.65 -12.22
C GLN A 231 15.70 17.51 -10.69
N VAL A 232 16.54 16.67 -10.10
CA VAL A 232 16.48 16.27 -8.68
C VAL A 232 16.59 17.47 -7.75
N LEU A 233 17.44 18.44 -8.10
CA LEU A 233 17.69 19.64 -7.29
C LEU A 233 16.83 20.85 -7.67
N ALA A 234 15.90 20.72 -8.63
CA ALA A 234 15.01 21.81 -8.99
C ALA A 234 14.13 22.19 -7.79
N GLU A 235 14.26 23.43 -7.30
CA GLU A 235 13.54 23.87 -6.10
C GLU A 235 12.06 24.16 -6.35
N ASP A 236 11.74 24.59 -7.58
CA ASP A 236 10.39 24.91 -8.03
C ASP A 236 9.66 23.70 -8.67
N ASP A 237 8.40 23.94 -9.04
CA ASP A 237 7.52 22.95 -9.67
C ASP A 237 7.55 22.98 -11.21
N ILE A 238 8.27 23.91 -11.84
CA ILE A 238 8.31 24.06 -13.30
C ILE A 238 8.84 22.79 -13.96
N ALA A 239 9.83 22.16 -13.33
CA ALA A 239 10.40 20.90 -13.80
C ALA A 239 9.46 19.70 -13.67
N PHE A 240 8.31 19.85 -13.01
CA PHE A 240 7.41 18.76 -12.62
C PHE A 240 5.95 19.01 -13.08
N PRO A 241 5.69 19.07 -14.40
CA PRO A 241 4.37 19.40 -14.94
C PRO A 241 3.31 18.31 -14.69
N TYR A 242 3.73 17.09 -14.31
CA TYR A 242 2.81 15.96 -14.12
C TYR A 242 2.69 15.57 -12.66
N SER A 243 1.47 15.26 -12.24
CA SER A 243 1.16 14.73 -10.92
C SER A 243 0.73 13.27 -10.99
N THR A 244 0.88 12.56 -9.88
CA THR A 244 0.45 11.18 -9.69
C THR A 244 -0.06 11.01 -8.26
N THR A 245 -0.99 10.08 -8.04
CA THR A 245 -1.39 9.64 -6.69
C THR A 245 -0.90 8.23 -6.41
N SER A 246 0.28 7.92 -6.93
CA SER A 246 1.01 6.67 -6.75
C SER A 246 2.43 6.96 -6.27
N TRP A 247 3.03 6.02 -5.54
CA TRP A 247 4.46 6.05 -5.23
C TRP A 247 5.21 5.08 -6.13
N PHE A 248 6.21 5.58 -6.85
CA PHE A 248 7.06 4.79 -7.75
C PHE A 248 8.42 4.57 -7.11
N PHE A 249 8.92 3.33 -7.22
CA PHE A 249 10.28 2.92 -6.85
C PHE A 249 10.75 3.18 -5.41
N VAL A 250 9.93 3.74 -4.52
CA VAL A 250 10.28 4.01 -3.11
C VAL A 250 9.36 3.18 -2.22
N SER A 251 9.92 2.43 -1.28
CA SER A 251 9.16 1.54 -0.39
C SER A 251 9.31 1.87 1.09
N GLU A 252 10.36 2.59 1.51
CA GLU A 252 10.60 2.87 2.93
C GLU A 252 11.48 4.11 3.13
N VAL A 253 11.23 4.83 4.23
CA VAL A 253 12.15 5.79 4.81
C VAL A 253 12.42 5.34 6.24
N ASP A 254 13.69 5.16 6.56
CA ASP A 254 14.13 4.89 7.92
C ASP A 254 14.69 6.14 8.56
N VAL A 255 14.51 6.23 9.88
CA VAL A 255 15.15 7.21 10.74
C VAL A 255 15.94 6.48 11.83
N LEU A 256 17.11 7.03 12.19
CA LEU A 256 17.88 6.53 13.31
C LEU A 256 17.29 7.07 14.62
N VAL A 257 16.83 6.17 15.49
CA VAL A 257 16.08 6.50 16.72
C VAL A 257 16.61 5.72 17.91
N PRO A 258 16.25 6.11 19.16
CA PRO A 258 16.52 5.30 20.34
C PRO A 258 16.00 3.87 20.19
N ARG A 259 16.75 2.90 20.71
CA ARG A 259 16.49 1.46 20.53
C ARG A 259 15.12 1.01 21.06
N ASP A 260 14.57 1.70 22.06
CA ASP A 260 13.27 1.44 22.67
C ASP A 260 12.08 2.00 21.87
N THR A 261 12.31 2.67 20.74
CA THR A 261 11.24 3.16 19.86
C THR A 261 10.44 2.01 19.25
N LEU A 262 9.13 2.00 19.41
CA LEU A 262 8.23 0.99 18.85
C LEU A 262 7.93 1.28 17.38
N VAL A 263 7.99 0.28 16.50
CA VAL A 263 7.47 0.39 15.12
C VAL A 263 6.23 -0.48 14.97
N VAL A 264 5.10 0.17 14.69
CA VAL A 264 3.79 -0.46 14.47
C VAL A 264 3.46 -0.43 12.99
N VAL A 265 3.21 -1.60 12.41
CA VAL A 265 2.84 -1.75 10.99
C VAL A 265 1.33 -1.94 10.88
N ALA A 266 0.66 -1.02 10.21
CA ALA A 266 -0.71 -1.20 9.74
C ALA A 266 -0.67 -2.05 8.46
N PHE A 267 -1.03 -3.33 8.54
CA PHE A 267 -0.98 -4.26 7.42
C PHE A 267 -2.40 -4.59 6.97
N GLY A 268 -2.68 -4.57 5.66
CA GLY A 268 -4.02 -4.89 5.20
C GLY A 268 -4.36 -4.53 3.76
N ASP A 269 -5.67 -4.42 3.53
CA ASP A 269 -6.26 -4.15 2.22
C ASP A 269 -6.54 -2.66 1.96
N SER A 270 -7.47 -2.34 1.04
CA SER A 270 -7.87 -0.97 0.65
C SER A 270 -8.37 -0.12 1.83
N ILE A 271 -8.97 -0.73 2.84
CA ILE A 271 -9.42 -0.03 4.04
C ILE A 271 -8.20 0.42 4.87
N THR A 272 -7.13 -0.37 4.83
CA THR A 272 -5.84 -0.01 5.43
C THR A 272 -5.06 0.99 4.58
N ASP A 273 -5.06 0.78 3.27
CA ASP A 273 -4.41 1.65 2.30
C ASP A 273 -4.98 3.08 2.31
N GLY A 274 -6.30 3.18 2.55
CA GLY A 274 -6.98 4.43 2.82
C GLY A 274 -7.96 4.87 1.75
N THR A 275 -8.61 3.94 1.03
CA THR A 275 -9.68 4.31 0.09
C THR A 275 -10.72 5.20 0.76
N PHE A 276 -11.09 6.31 0.12
CA PHE A 276 -11.96 7.37 0.66
C PHE A 276 -11.39 8.18 1.84
N SER A 277 -10.09 8.11 2.10
CA SER A 277 -9.39 9.17 2.82
C SER A 277 -9.34 10.46 1.97
N THR A 278 -9.17 11.62 2.59
CA THR A 278 -8.99 12.88 1.85
C THR A 278 -7.67 12.84 1.10
N LEU A 279 -7.65 13.25 -0.17
CA LEU A 279 -6.42 13.33 -0.96
C LEU A 279 -5.44 14.30 -0.27
N ASN A 280 -4.23 13.85 0.05
CA ASN A 280 -3.24 14.57 0.87
C ASN A 280 -3.65 14.81 2.34
N GLY A 281 -4.80 14.31 2.79
CA GLY A 281 -5.37 14.57 4.10
C GLY A 281 -4.67 13.85 5.26
N ASN A 282 -3.99 12.72 4.98
CA ASN A 282 -3.31 11.90 6.00
C ASN A 282 -4.24 11.53 7.17
N ASP A 283 -5.44 11.09 6.81
CA ASP A 283 -6.56 10.81 7.71
C ASP A 283 -7.07 9.36 7.61
N ARG A 284 -6.21 8.46 7.11
CA ARG A 284 -6.37 7.01 7.21
C ARG A 284 -6.38 6.59 8.69
N TRP A 285 -6.91 5.40 8.98
CA TRP A 285 -6.95 4.92 10.36
C TRP A 285 -5.55 4.74 10.97
N ALA A 286 -4.54 4.39 10.15
CA ALA A 286 -3.15 4.31 10.60
C ALA A 286 -2.59 5.69 11.02
N ASN A 287 -2.96 6.76 10.31
CA ASN A 287 -2.56 8.12 10.69
C ASN A 287 -3.26 8.60 11.96
N VAL A 288 -4.53 8.20 12.16
CA VAL A 288 -5.25 8.48 13.41
C VAL A 288 -4.60 7.71 14.58
N MET A 289 -4.28 6.44 14.37
CA MET A 289 -3.58 5.60 15.35
C MET A 289 -2.25 6.23 15.75
N ALA A 290 -1.45 6.69 14.79
CA ALA A 290 -0.18 7.37 15.04
C ALA A 290 -0.36 8.58 15.97
N ARG A 291 -1.27 9.50 15.63
CA ARG A 291 -1.57 10.67 16.47
C ARG A 291 -2.01 10.31 17.89
N GLN A 292 -2.78 9.23 18.04
CA GLN A 292 -3.21 8.77 19.36
C GLN A 292 -2.06 8.14 20.15
N LEU A 293 -1.15 7.42 19.49
CA LEU A 293 0.01 6.81 20.13
C LEU A 293 1.07 7.86 20.49
N HIS A 294 1.33 8.86 19.65
CA HIS A 294 2.23 9.98 20.00
C HIS A 294 1.75 10.75 21.23
N LYS A 295 0.43 10.96 21.38
CA LYS A 295 -0.13 11.56 22.61
C LYS A 295 0.16 10.75 23.88
N ARG A 296 0.38 9.44 23.75
CA ARG A 296 0.59 8.51 24.87
C ARG A 296 2.08 8.20 25.13
N LEU A 297 2.87 8.16 24.06
CA LEU A 297 4.24 7.62 24.05
C LEU A 297 5.29 8.64 23.57
N GLY A 298 4.88 9.81 23.10
CA GLY A 298 5.77 10.78 22.43
C GLY A 298 6.40 10.18 21.16
N ALA A 299 7.64 10.57 20.86
CA ALA A 299 8.41 10.09 19.72
C ALA A 299 8.97 8.66 19.89
N LYS A 300 8.52 7.90 20.89
CA LYS A 300 8.90 6.49 21.09
C LYS A 300 8.06 5.51 20.27
N VAL A 301 7.31 5.99 19.28
CA VAL A 301 6.49 5.15 18.42
C VAL A 301 6.43 5.71 17.00
N SER A 302 6.66 4.83 16.04
CA SER A 302 6.45 5.07 14.62
C SER A 302 5.34 4.16 14.12
N VAL A 303 4.43 4.71 13.33
CA VAL A 303 3.37 3.96 12.65
C VAL A 303 3.55 4.06 11.14
N VAL A 304 3.66 2.90 10.48
CA VAL A 304 3.80 2.80 9.02
C VAL A 304 2.66 2.00 8.40
N ASN A 305 2.35 2.28 7.13
CA ASN A 305 1.22 1.68 6.42
C ASN A 305 1.68 0.75 5.30
N ALA A 306 1.29 -0.51 5.39
CA ALA A 306 1.54 -1.57 4.43
C ALA A 306 0.23 -2.06 3.78
N GLY A 307 -0.73 -1.16 3.58
CA GLY A 307 -1.97 -1.41 2.85
C GLY A 307 -1.74 -1.66 1.36
N ILE A 308 -2.61 -2.47 0.74
CA ILE A 308 -2.75 -2.57 -0.72
C ILE A 308 -4.23 -2.62 -1.07
N GLY A 309 -4.67 -1.70 -1.93
CA GLY A 309 -6.04 -1.66 -2.45
C GLY A 309 -6.53 -2.99 -3.02
N GLY A 310 -7.54 -3.61 -2.41
CA GLY A 310 -8.12 -4.87 -2.89
C GLY A 310 -7.32 -6.14 -2.55
N ASN A 311 -6.30 -6.07 -1.70
CA ASN A 311 -5.51 -7.24 -1.28
C ASN A 311 -6.32 -8.24 -0.46
N GLY A 312 -5.99 -9.52 -0.59
CA GLY A 312 -6.60 -10.61 0.17
C GLY A 312 -5.56 -11.39 0.97
N VAL A 313 -6.03 -12.17 1.95
CA VAL A 313 -5.20 -13.05 2.78
C VAL A 313 -4.57 -14.16 1.94
N VAL A 314 -5.39 -14.79 1.08
CA VAL A 314 -4.99 -15.91 0.21
C VAL A 314 -5.43 -15.71 -1.25
N ALA A 315 -6.50 -14.97 -1.49
CA ALA A 315 -6.99 -14.70 -2.84
C ALA A 315 -6.02 -13.77 -3.59
N LEU A 316 -5.52 -14.22 -4.75
CA LEU A 316 -4.75 -13.37 -5.65
C LEU A 316 -5.69 -12.34 -6.30
N ARG A 317 -5.59 -11.11 -5.83
CA ARG A 317 -6.38 -9.94 -6.24
C ARG A 317 -5.42 -8.87 -6.76
N THR A 318 -5.40 -7.71 -6.13
CA THR A 318 -4.38 -6.68 -6.36
C THR A 318 -3.15 -7.00 -5.51
N GLY A 319 -1.99 -7.08 -6.16
CA GLY A 319 -0.75 -7.49 -5.53
C GLY A 319 -0.76 -8.94 -5.05
N GLN A 320 0.40 -9.38 -4.58
CA GLN A 320 0.53 -10.70 -3.95
C GLN A 320 -0.34 -10.76 -2.68
N PRO A 321 -1.03 -11.87 -2.37
CA PRO A 321 -1.81 -11.98 -1.14
C PRO A 321 -0.92 -11.88 0.11
N ALA A 322 -1.53 -11.62 1.27
CA ALA A 322 -0.86 -11.44 2.55
C ALA A 322 0.13 -12.57 2.88
N THR A 323 -0.30 -13.81 2.64
CA THR A 323 0.48 -15.04 2.81
C THR A 323 1.78 -15.08 1.99
N GLN A 324 1.88 -14.29 0.93
CA GLN A 324 3.05 -14.20 0.05
C GLN A 324 3.88 -12.92 0.30
N ARG A 325 3.24 -11.83 0.73
CA ARG A 325 3.92 -10.53 0.88
C ARG A 325 4.38 -10.18 2.29
N VAL A 326 3.89 -10.86 3.33
CA VAL A 326 4.21 -10.54 4.74
C VAL A 326 5.72 -10.44 5.01
N ALA A 327 6.52 -11.31 4.38
CA ALA A 327 7.97 -11.28 4.54
C ALA A 327 8.59 -9.97 4.04
N ARG A 328 8.11 -9.47 2.88
CA ARG A 328 8.63 -8.25 2.25
C ARG A 328 8.08 -6.98 2.91
N ASP A 329 6.78 -6.96 3.16
CA ASP A 329 6.03 -5.73 3.48
C ASP A 329 5.89 -5.49 4.99
N VAL A 330 6.25 -6.47 5.82
CA VAL A 330 6.15 -6.35 7.28
C VAL A 330 7.46 -6.78 7.95
N ILE A 331 7.88 -8.04 7.76
CA ILE A 331 9.07 -8.58 8.42
C ILE A 331 10.34 -7.86 7.93
N GLY A 332 10.37 -7.50 6.65
CA GLY A 332 11.47 -6.78 6.03
C GLY A 332 11.52 -5.28 6.31
N LEU A 333 10.62 -4.72 7.13
CA LEU A 333 10.65 -3.32 7.54
C LEU A 333 11.59 -3.12 8.73
N SER A 334 12.36 -2.03 8.70
CA SER A 334 13.34 -1.71 9.73
C SER A 334 12.69 -1.49 11.08
N GLY A 335 13.12 -2.29 12.05
CA GLY A 335 12.72 -2.13 13.45
C GLY A 335 11.28 -2.53 13.76
N ALA A 336 10.55 -3.16 12.83
CA ALA A 336 9.18 -3.62 13.03
C ALA A 336 9.00 -4.45 14.32
N ASN A 337 8.01 -4.09 15.13
CA ASN A 337 7.77 -4.72 16.43
C ASN A 337 6.37 -5.32 16.55
N LEU A 338 5.38 -4.63 16.00
CA LEU A 338 3.97 -4.94 16.19
C LEU A 338 3.21 -4.73 14.88
N VAL A 339 2.25 -5.60 14.59
CA VAL A 339 1.37 -5.50 13.43
C VAL A 339 -0.06 -5.30 13.90
N VAL A 340 -0.76 -4.33 13.33
CA VAL A 340 -2.23 -4.25 13.37
C VAL A 340 -2.73 -4.70 12.01
N TRP A 341 -3.35 -5.88 11.96
CA TRP A 341 -3.67 -6.55 10.70
C TRP A 341 -5.18 -6.56 10.42
N LEU A 342 -5.59 -5.90 9.34
CA LEU A 342 -6.98 -5.86 8.83
C LEU A 342 -7.04 -6.41 7.39
N GLU A 343 -7.61 -7.59 7.21
CA GLU A 343 -7.79 -8.19 5.87
C GLU A 343 -8.83 -9.32 5.90
N GLY A 344 -9.33 -9.68 4.72
CA GLY A 344 -10.26 -10.80 4.53
C GLY A 344 -11.54 -10.43 3.78
N ILE A 345 -11.89 -9.14 3.73
CA ILE A 345 -13.09 -8.67 3.01
C ILE A 345 -12.98 -8.98 1.51
N ASN A 346 -11.78 -8.89 0.96
CA ASN A 346 -11.52 -9.13 -0.45
C ASN A 346 -11.50 -10.61 -0.83
N ASP A 347 -11.12 -11.49 0.09
CA ASP A 347 -11.25 -12.94 -0.09
C ASP A 347 -12.73 -13.35 -0.15
N LEU A 348 -13.58 -12.74 0.70
CA LEU A 348 -15.02 -13.01 0.73
C LEU A 348 -15.76 -12.39 -0.46
N GLY A 349 -15.63 -11.07 -0.66
CA GLY A 349 -16.32 -10.35 -1.71
C GLY A 349 -15.75 -10.68 -3.09
N GLY A 350 -14.67 -10.04 -3.52
CA GLY A 350 -14.14 -10.29 -4.87
C GLY A 350 -13.51 -11.66 -5.10
N GLY A 351 -13.04 -12.35 -4.04
CA GLY A 351 -12.48 -13.70 -4.12
C GLY A 351 -13.54 -14.81 -4.04
N GLN A 352 -14.75 -14.50 -3.55
CA GLN A 352 -15.86 -15.44 -3.38
C GLN A 352 -15.46 -16.71 -2.59
N LEU A 353 -14.54 -16.57 -1.64
CA LEU A 353 -14.08 -17.65 -0.77
C LEU A 353 -14.98 -17.78 0.47
N THR A 354 -15.00 -18.99 1.03
CA THR A 354 -15.58 -19.25 2.35
C THR A 354 -14.52 -19.04 3.45
N PRO A 355 -14.91 -18.93 4.74
CA PRO A 355 -13.98 -18.68 5.84
C PRO A 355 -12.78 -19.64 6.01
N PRO A 356 -12.89 -20.98 5.82
CA PRO A 356 -11.81 -21.91 6.13
C PRO A 356 -10.44 -21.62 5.48
N PRO A 357 -10.30 -21.37 4.15
CA PRO A 357 -9.01 -21.01 3.56
C PRO A 357 -8.45 -19.68 4.10
N ILE A 358 -9.32 -18.72 4.43
CA ILE A 358 -8.91 -17.43 4.99
C ILE A 358 -8.35 -17.62 6.40
N ILE A 359 -9.01 -18.43 7.24
CA ILE A 359 -8.54 -18.79 8.57
C ILE A 359 -7.18 -19.51 8.52
N ALA A 360 -6.98 -20.40 7.54
CA ALA A 360 -5.69 -21.04 7.34
C ALA A 360 -4.60 -20.01 6.97
N GLY A 361 -4.93 -19.04 6.11
CA GLY A 361 -4.07 -17.91 5.80
C GLY A 361 -3.72 -17.03 7.01
N TYR A 362 -4.69 -16.72 7.87
CA TYR A 362 -4.44 -16.03 9.14
C TYR A 362 -3.41 -16.79 10.00
N ARG A 363 -3.58 -18.11 10.14
CA ARG A 363 -2.63 -18.93 10.90
C ARG A 363 -1.23 -18.90 10.31
N GLN A 364 -1.11 -19.00 8.98
CA GLN A 364 0.16 -18.95 8.29
C GLN A 364 0.89 -17.63 8.55
N VAL A 365 0.22 -16.50 8.31
CA VAL A 365 0.81 -15.17 8.47
C VAL A 365 1.18 -14.88 9.92
N VAL A 366 0.28 -15.18 10.88
CA VAL A 366 0.57 -15.01 12.31
C VAL A 366 1.77 -15.86 12.74
N THR A 367 1.89 -17.09 12.23
CA THR A 367 3.06 -17.94 12.52
C THR A 367 4.34 -17.32 11.98
N SER A 368 4.33 -16.80 10.74
CA SER A 368 5.50 -16.13 10.16
C SER A 368 5.90 -14.88 10.94
N LEU A 369 4.94 -14.05 11.34
CA LEU A 369 5.18 -12.83 12.12
C LEU A 369 5.77 -13.15 13.50
N ARG A 370 5.19 -14.12 14.22
CA ARG A 370 5.69 -14.55 15.54
C ARG A 370 7.07 -15.19 15.44
N SER A 371 7.34 -15.96 14.39
CA SER A 371 8.67 -16.54 14.16
C SER A 371 9.74 -15.47 13.91
N ALA A 372 9.34 -14.31 13.41
CA ALA A 372 10.20 -13.13 13.29
C ALA A 372 10.22 -12.24 14.55
N GLY A 373 9.53 -12.63 15.63
CA GLY A 373 9.50 -11.90 16.90
C GLY A 373 8.52 -10.73 16.96
N LEU A 374 7.58 -10.62 16.01
CA LEU A 374 6.60 -9.54 15.98
C LEU A 374 5.34 -9.93 16.77
N GLY A 375 4.78 -8.96 17.50
CA GLY A 375 3.43 -9.05 18.04
C GLY A 375 2.38 -8.84 16.95
N VAL A 376 1.20 -9.46 17.10
CA VAL A 376 0.12 -9.37 16.12
C VAL A 376 -1.21 -9.05 16.79
N ILE A 377 -1.78 -7.90 16.41
CA ILE A 377 -3.14 -7.48 16.73
C ILE A 377 -4.03 -7.77 15.54
N GLY A 378 -5.04 -8.63 15.73
CA GLY A 378 -6.03 -8.91 14.70
C GLY A 378 -7.13 -7.85 14.72
N ALA A 379 -7.38 -7.18 13.61
CA ALA A 379 -8.48 -6.25 13.46
C ALA A 379 -9.68 -6.95 12.81
N THR A 380 -10.87 -6.78 13.38
CA THR A 380 -12.11 -7.33 12.81
C THR A 380 -12.44 -6.62 11.49
N ILE A 381 -13.03 -7.36 10.55
CA ILE A 381 -13.42 -6.88 9.24
C ILE A 381 -14.68 -5.99 9.35
N THR A 382 -14.63 -4.78 8.78
CA THR A 382 -15.77 -3.84 8.74
C THR A 382 -16.90 -4.39 7.86
N SER A 383 -18.13 -3.98 8.14
CA SER A 383 -19.29 -4.40 7.33
C SER A 383 -19.21 -3.83 5.91
N SER A 384 -19.55 -4.66 4.93
CA SER A 384 -19.90 -4.22 3.56
C SER A 384 -21.37 -4.49 3.23
N TYR A 385 -22.17 -4.86 4.25
CA TYR A 385 -23.55 -5.28 4.06
C TYR A 385 -24.42 -4.09 3.65
N VAL A 386 -25.26 -4.29 2.65
CA VAL A 386 -26.32 -3.35 2.26
C VAL A 386 -27.66 -4.06 2.37
N PRO A 387 -28.68 -3.47 3.04
CA PRO A 387 -29.99 -4.10 3.18
C PRO A 387 -30.58 -4.39 1.80
N ASN A 388 -31.16 -5.57 1.62
CA ASN A 388 -31.65 -6.10 0.33
C ASN A 388 -30.55 -6.38 -0.73
N GLY A 389 -29.26 -6.28 -0.37
CA GLY A 389 -28.12 -6.66 -1.21
C GLY A 389 -27.87 -5.74 -2.41
N GLN A 390 -28.53 -4.57 -2.46
CA GLN A 390 -28.43 -3.64 -3.58
C GLN A 390 -27.62 -2.42 -3.17
N VAL A 391 -26.30 -2.49 -3.40
CA VAL A 391 -25.46 -1.28 -3.41
C VAL A 391 -26.06 -0.32 -4.45
N PRO A 392 -26.32 0.96 -4.09
CA PRO A 392 -26.93 1.92 -5.01
C PRO A 392 -26.18 2.00 -6.34
N ALA A 393 -26.90 2.07 -7.47
CA ALA A 393 -26.29 2.06 -8.81
C ALA A 393 -25.33 3.24 -9.07
N ASN A 394 -25.48 4.34 -8.32
CA ASN A 394 -24.60 5.50 -8.36
C ASN A 394 -23.40 5.42 -7.39
N SER A 395 -23.23 4.30 -6.67
CA SER A 395 -22.03 4.04 -5.87
C SER A 395 -20.79 3.91 -6.76
N PRO A 396 -19.62 4.42 -6.34
CA PRO A 396 -18.36 4.20 -7.03
C PRO A 396 -18.05 2.72 -7.29
N LEU A 397 -18.33 1.82 -6.32
CA LEU A 397 -18.10 0.39 -6.50
C LEU A 397 -19.04 -0.23 -7.54
N ALA A 398 -20.30 0.21 -7.60
CA ALA A 398 -21.24 -0.23 -8.63
C ALA A 398 -20.86 0.30 -10.02
N ALA A 399 -20.29 1.50 -10.10
CA ALA A 399 -19.77 2.06 -11.33
C ALA A 399 -18.51 1.31 -11.84
N VAL A 400 -17.63 0.88 -10.94
CA VAL A 400 -16.49 0.00 -11.28
C VAL A 400 -16.99 -1.36 -11.78
N SER A 401 -17.86 -2.00 -11.00
CA SER A 401 -18.40 -3.31 -11.33
C SER A 401 -19.68 -3.61 -10.54
N PRO A 402 -20.85 -3.64 -11.20
CA PRO A 402 -22.10 -4.05 -10.57
C PRO A 402 -22.02 -5.46 -9.96
N THR A 403 -21.25 -6.35 -10.58
CA THR A 403 -21.02 -7.71 -10.08
C THR A 403 -20.25 -7.69 -8.76
N LEU A 404 -19.16 -6.91 -8.68
CA LEU A 404 -18.40 -6.79 -7.42
C LEU A 404 -19.28 -6.18 -6.33
N ALA A 405 -20.03 -5.13 -6.65
CA ALA A 405 -20.93 -4.48 -5.69
C ALA A 405 -21.93 -5.48 -5.08
N ALA A 406 -22.54 -6.35 -5.90
CA ALA A 406 -23.42 -7.42 -5.42
C ALA A 406 -22.69 -8.49 -4.58
N GLN A 407 -21.43 -8.79 -4.91
CA GLN A 407 -20.61 -9.76 -4.17
C GLN A 407 -20.20 -9.25 -2.78
N TYR A 408 -19.96 -7.96 -2.59
CA TYR A 408 -19.69 -7.38 -1.26
C TYR A 408 -20.97 -7.12 -0.46
N GLY A 409 -22.02 -6.59 -1.11
CA GLY A 409 -23.23 -6.08 -0.46
C GLY A 409 -24.16 -7.12 0.15
N ASN A 410 -23.96 -8.42 -0.10
CA ASN A 410 -24.94 -9.45 0.17
C ASN A 410 -24.83 -10.08 1.58
N ALA A 411 -25.92 -10.71 2.00
CA ALA A 411 -26.06 -11.34 3.32
C ALA A 411 -25.13 -12.55 3.53
N GLN A 412 -24.76 -13.29 2.48
CA GLN A 412 -23.87 -14.43 2.59
C GLN A 412 -22.44 -13.98 2.91
N THR A 413 -21.95 -12.96 2.21
CA THR A 413 -20.65 -12.31 2.50
C THR A 413 -20.63 -11.77 3.93
N ASP A 414 -21.70 -11.11 4.40
CA ASP A 414 -21.79 -10.64 5.79
C ASP A 414 -21.78 -11.80 6.81
N ALA A 415 -22.48 -12.90 6.54
CA ALA A 415 -22.47 -14.08 7.41
C ALA A 415 -21.05 -14.68 7.54
N TYR A 416 -20.30 -14.76 6.45
CA TYR A 416 -18.91 -15.19 6.47
C TYR A 416 -18.00 -14.20 7.17
N ARG A 417 -18.20 -12.90 6.94
CA ARG A 417 -17.48 -11.82 7.65
C ARG A 417 -17.67 -11.93 9.17
N ARG A 418 -18.90 -12.10 9.65
CA ARG A 418 -19.20 -12.32 11.08
C ARG A 418 -18.54 -13.58 11.63
N THR A 419 -18.44 -14.64 10.82
CA THR A 419 -17.70 -15.87 11.18
C THR A 419 -16.21 -15.58 11.38
N LEU A 420 -15.59 -14.84 10.45
CA LEU A 420 -14.20 -14.42 10.56
C LEU A 420 -13.98 -13.49 11.76
N ASN A 421 -14.86 -12.51 12.00
CA ASN A 421 -14.75 -11.61 13.15
C ASN A 421 -14.85 -12.38 14.48
N ARG A 422 -15.75 -13.35 14.59
CA ARG A 422 -15.81 -14.21 15.78
C ARG A 422 -14.52 -15.01 15.97
N PHE A 423 -13.93 -15.51 14.88
CA PHE A 423 -12.64 -16.18 14.93
C PHE A 423 -11.53 -15.22 15.38
N ILE A 424 -11.46 -14.01 14.82
CA ILE A 424 -10.46 -13.00 15.18
C ILE A 424 -10.56 -12.67 16.67
N LEU A 425 -11.77 -12.44 17.19
CA LEU A 425 -12.02 -12.05 18.57
C LEU A 425 -11.73 -13.17 19.59
N ASN A 426 -12.05 -14.43 19.25
CA ASN A 426 -12.16 -15.49 20.27
C ASN A 426 -11.20 -16.67 20.10
N SER A 427 -10.47 -16.77 18.98
CA SER A 427 -9.63 -17.94 18.70
C SER A 427 -8.37 -18.03 19.57
N GLY A 428 -7.94 -16.92 20.18
CA GLY A 428 -6.61 -16.80 20.80
C GLY A 428 -5.47 -16.81 19.78
N LEU A 429 -5.76 -16.71 18.47
CA LEU A 429 -4.72 -16.67 17.45
C LEU A 429 -3.86 -15.41 17.57
N PHE A 430 -4.46 -14.26 17.88
CA PHE A 430 -3.81 -12.95 17.98
C PHE A 430 -3.43 -12.59 19.42
N ASP A 431 -2.43 -11.74 19.61
CA ASP A 431 -1.96 -11.28 20.94
C ASP A 431 -2.86 -10.21 21.56
N ALA A 432 -3.61 -9.52 20.69
CA ALA A 432 -4.70 -8.60 21.03
C ALA A 432 -5.65 -8.50 19.83
N THR A 433 -6.76 -7.80 20.02
CA THR A 433 -7.69 -7.50 18.94
C THR A 433 -8.08 -6.04 18.92
N ALA A 434 -8.34 -5.52 17.72
CA ALA A 434 -8.94 -4.21 17.50
C ALA A 434 -10.31 -4.43 16.84
N ASP A 435 -11.40 -4.16 17.57
CA ASP A 435 -12.77 -4.40 17.09
C ASP A 435 -13.25 -3.22 16.22
N PHE A 436 -12.73 -3.15 14.99
CA PHE A 436 -13.15 -2.17 14.00
C PHE A 436 -14.62 -2.33 13.59
N ASP A 437 -15.16 -3.55 13.63
CA ASP A 437 -16.54 -3.82 13.27
C ASP A 437 -17.49 -3.16 14.28
N ALA A 438 -17.22 -3.33 15.57
CA ALA A 438 -18.04 -2.73 16.62
C ALA A 438 -18.07 -1.19 16.58
N VAL A 439 -17.00 -0.54 16.11
CA VAL A 439 -16.93 0.93 16.05
C VAL A 439 -17.38 1.51 14.71
N THR A 440 -17.68 0.68 13.71
CA THR A 440 -18.08 1.14 12.37
C THR A 440 -19.47 0.68 11.95
N THR A 441 -19.99 -0.39 12.55
CA THR A 441 -21.23 -1.04 12.16
C THR A 441 -22.41 -0.53 12.98
N ASP A 442 -23.51 -0.20 12.31
CA ASP A 442 -24.79 0.08 12.95
C ASP A 442 -25.39 -1.23 13.49
N PRO A 443 -25.59 -1.38 14.82
CA PRO A 443 -26.11 -2.60 15.41
C PRO A 443 -27.57 -2.90 15.02
N ALA A 444 -28.34 -1.89 14.60
CA ALA A 444 -29.74 -2.07 14.21
C ALA A 444 -29.87 -2.66 12.80
N THR A 445 -28.95 -2.33 11.89
CA THR A 445 -29.04 -2.70 10.47
C THR A 445 -27.96 -3.69 10.04
N GLY A 446 -26.85 -3.78 10.77
CA GLY A 446 -25.65 -4.52 10.38
C GLY A 446 -24.84 -3.86 9.25
N THR A 447 -25.20 -2.66 8.81
CA THR A 447 -24.49 -1.90 7.78
C THR A 447 -23.39 -1.05 8.40
N LEU A 448 -22.52 -0.43 7.60
CA LEU A 448 -21.77 0.72 8.09
C LEU A 448 -22.73 1.78 8.66
N LEU A 449 -22.29 2.46 9.72
CA LEU A 449 -22.98 3.64 10.25
C LEU A 449 -23.16 4.67 9.13
N ALA A 450 -24.36 5.21 8.99
CA ALA A 450 -24.70 6.12 7.90
C ALA A 450 -23.73 7.30 7.72
N PRO A 451 -23.21 7.95 8.80
CA PRO A 451 -22.21 9.02 8.67
C PRO A 451 -20.86 8.58 8.08
N TYR A 452 -20.55 7.28 8.06
CA TYR A 452 -19.27 6.74 7.61
C TYR A 452 -19.31 6.28 6.14
N VAL A 453 -20.49 6.24 5.53
CA VAL A 453 -20.67 5.76 4.15
C VAL A 453 -20.16 6.75 3.09
N PRO A 454 -20.53 8.05 3.10
CA PRO A 454 -20.09 8.99 2.05
C PRO A 454 -18.57 9.12 2.01
N ASN A 455 -17.95 9.27 0.84
CA ASN A 455 -16.52 9.56 0.75
C ASN A 455 -16.18 10.85 1.54
N SER A 456 -14.96 10.96 2.09
CA SER A 456 -14.47 12.14 2.82
C SER A 456 -14.54 13.47 2.04
N GLU A 457 -14.61 13.43 0.71
CA GLU A 457 -14.84 14.61 -0.14
C GLU A 457 -16.33 14.97 -0.31
N GLY A 458 -17.25 14.27 0.38
CA GLY A 458 -18.69 14.54 0.38
C GLY A 458 -19.49 13.91 -0.76
N SER A 459 -18.85 13.09 -1.61
CA SER A 459 -19.51 12.35 -2.68
C SER A 459 -20.15 11.04 -2.18
N ALA A 460 -20.90 10.37 -3.06
CA ALA A 460 -21.54 9.10 -2.74
C ALA A 460 -20.52 8.06 -2.26
N GLY A 461 -20.88 7.36 -1.19
CA GLY A 461 -20.11 6.22 -0.68
C GLY A 461 -20.25 4.97 -1.51
N ASP A 462 -19.44 3.97 -1.20
CA ASP A 462 -19.49 2.66 -1.83
C ASP A 462 -19.97 1.52 -0.94
N TYR A 463 -20.31 1.84 0.31
CA TYR A 463 -20.80 0.91 1.32
C TYR A 463 -19.78 -0.19 1.69
N LEU A 464 -18.51 0.00 1.34
CA LEU A 464 -17.39 -0.89 1.67
C LEU A 464 -16.31 -0.15 2.46
N HIS A 465 -15.90 1.02 1.99
CA HIS A 465 -14.83 1.81 2.60
C HIS A 465 -15.41 2.88 3.52
N PRO A 466 -15.04 2.89 4.82
CA PRO A 466 -15.35 3.99 5.71
C PRO A 466 -14.63 5.27 5.26
N ASN A 467 -15.26 6.42 5.52
CA ASN A 467 -14.63 7.72 5.32
C ASN A 467 -13.73 8.13 6.49
N ARG A 468 -13.23 9.37 6.46
CA ARG A 468 -12.42 9.98 7.52
C ARG A 468 -13.00 9.81 8.93
N ALA A 469 -14.33 9.96 9.10
CA ALA A 469 -14.96 9.80 10.41
C ALA A 469 -14.96 8.33 10.86
N GLY A 470 -15.19 7.39 9.94
CA GLY A 470 -15.02 5.96 10.20
C GLY A 470 -13.57 5.58 10.50
N TYR A 471 -12.61 6.09 9.72
CA TYR A 471 -11.18 5.92 9.96
C TYR A 471 -10.73 6.52 11.29
N GLN A 472 -11.36 7.60 11.75
CA GLN A 472 -11.14 8.14 13.08
C GLN A 472 -11.56 7.16 14.17
N ALA A 473 -12.74 6.56 14.07
CA ALA A 473 -13.21 5.55 15.01
C ALA A 473 -12.27 4.33 15.04
N MET A 474 -11.90 3.82 13.86
CA MET A 474 -10.99 2.69 13.71
C MET A 474 -9.60 2.97 14.29
N GLY A 475 -9.00 4.13 13.98
CA GLY A 475 -7.66 4.47 14.48
C GLY A 475 -7.60 4.65 16.00
N VAL A 476 -8.68 5.14 16.62
CA VAL A 476 -8.78 5.18 18.09
C VAL A 476 -8.85 3.76 18.66
N ALA A 477 -9.67 2.88 18.08
CA ALA A 477 -9.74 1.48 18.49
C ALA A 477 -8.39 0.77 18.34
N ALA A 478 -7.67 1.00 17.24
CA ALA A 478 -6.34 0.45 17.00
C ALA A 478 -5.33 0.92 18.05
N ALA A 479 -5.27 2.23 18.33
CA ALA A 479 -4.38 2.78 19.34
C ALA A 479 -4.67 2.20 20.74
N ASN A 480 -5.94 2.00 21.09
CA ASN A 480 -6.34 1.36 22.34
C ASN A 480 -5.87 -0.10 22.42
N ALA A 481 -6.01 -0.86 21.32
CA ALA A 481 -5.51 -2.23 21.25
C ALA A 481 -3.98 -2.29 21.43
N VAL A 482 -3.23 -1.38 20.79
CA VAL A 482 -1.77 -1.26 20.95
C VAL A 482 -1.39 -0.93 22.38
N SER A 483 -2.04 0.06 23.01
CA SER A 483 -1.77 0.41 24.41
C SER A 483 -2.10 -0.73 25.38
N GLY A 484 -3.19 -1.47 25.14
CA GLY A 484 -3.54 -2.65 25.92
C GLY A 484 -2.54 -3.79 25.77
N TRP A 485 -2.03 -4.01 24.55
CA TRP A 485 -0.95 -4.97 24.30
C TRP A 485 0.33 -4.58 25.04
N LEU A 486 0.77 -3.32 24.94
CA LEU A 486 1.95 -2.82 25.65
C LEU A 486 1.86 -3.01 27.17
N ALA A 487 0.71 -2.69 27.76
CA ALA A 487 0.47 -2.85 29.19
C ALA A 487 0.62 -4.32 29.64
N ARG A 488 0.08 -5.28 28.85
CA ARG A 488 0.22 -6.72 29.15
C ARG A 488 1.65 -7.21 28.99
N SER A 489 2.35 -6.75 27.95
CA SER A 489 3.76 -7.11 27.69
C SER A 489 4.70 -6.59 28.78
N ALA A 490 4.42 -5.41 29.36
CA ALA A 490 5.20 -4.89 30.49
C ALA A 490 5.03 -5.73 31.76
N VAL A 491 3.80 -6.19 32.05
CA VAL A 491 3.52 -7.06 33.20
C VAL A 491 4.23 -8.41 33.07
N THR A 492 4.24 -9.02 31.89
CA THR A 492 4.93 -10.31 31.68
C THR A 492 6.45 -10.19 31.72
N ALA A 493 7.01 -9.03 31.37
CA ALA A 493 8.44 -8.77 31.48
C ALA A 493 8.90 -8.53 32.93
N GLY A 494 8.07 -7.92 33.79
CA GLY A 494 8.40 -7.68 35.20
C GLY A 494 8.17 -8.88 36.13
N ALA A 495 7.50 -9.94 35.65
CA ALA A 495 7.25 -11.17 36.39
C ALA A 495 8.30 -12.27 36.15
N ARG A 496 9.30 -12.00 35.31
CA ARG A 496 10.46 -12.84 35.04
C ARG A 496 11.71 -12.17 35.61
#